data_AF-A0A3Q3FI82-F1
#
_entry.id   AF-A0A3Q3FI82-F1
#
_cell.length_a   1.000
_cell.length_b   1.000
_cell.length_c   1.000
_cell.angle_alpha   90.00
_cell.angle_beta   90.00
_cell.angle_gamma   90.00
#
_symmetry.space_group_name_H-M   'P 1'
#
loop_
_entity.id
_entity.type
_entity.pdbx_description
1 polymer ?
#
loop_
_entity_poly.entity_id
_entity_poly.type
_entity_poly.pdbx_seq_one_letter_code
_entity_poly.pdbx_strand_id
1 'polypeptide(L)'
;MEKAVINILLGVFSGLTSGVGLLPDGPLNGAVGGTVMFTTVNPPESPFATTNWWFGDKQIIVSNIQNYTSPGYEGRITFFPSTGSLELRSLSLNDSGEYTVWITTVKEFEGRTTLRVYERISNPSITSSSKEPIEGNSVNLTCDAAGSVFTRKWMKDGSDLNQADIILYDNNRVLSFQRLNKTDRGEYSCNISNPINSMEDKHVLVVNYGPENTQIKGQHLISLGDTFTLTCEAESEPPANFTWLLNGTEILNSPEYTKKNAEASDSGNYTCQAKNIITGRSSSSVHGVTVTVSSPVPSRCSGGCIAGIVIACLVIPGAAAAAGYFIYKKKANRKPQQKGTDKLQQPKQEDVNENTSTVYDNTSMVYEIYQRYMTTHVRYMRTHQGFLRTHYYLCFVFICH
;
A
#
# COMPACT_ATOMS: atom_id res chain seq x y z
N MET A 1 21.96 -35.57 4.13
CA MET A 1 21.54 -36.98 4.15
C MET A 1 20.06 -36.92 4.49
N GLU A 2 19.12 -37.17 3.59
CA GLU A 2 18.89 -38.43 2.89
C GLU A 2 17.95 -38.18 1.68
N LYS A 3 18.12 -38.97 0.62
CA LYS A 3 17.41 -38.83 -0.66
C LYS A 3 15.98 -39.36 -0.55
N ALA A 4 14.98 -38.57 -0.98
CA ALA A 4 13.63 -39.08 -1.22
C ALA A 4 13.57 -39.75 -2.60
N VAL A 5 13.44 -41.08 -2.59
CA VAL A 5 13.17 -41.93 -3.75
C VAL A 5 11.68 -41.88 -4.03
N ILE A 6 11.29 -41.37 -5.19
CA ILE A 6 9.89 -41.39 -5.67
C ILE A 6 9.64 -42.79 -6.25
N ASN A 7 8.91 -43.61 -5.50
CA ASN A 7 8.29 -44.84 -5.99
C ASN A 7 7.10 -44.46 -6.89
N ILE A 8 7.21 -44.71 -8.19
CA ILE A 8 6.08 -44.67 -9.11
C ILE A 8 5.35 -46.02 -8.98
N LEU A 9 4.13 -46.00 -8.45
CA LEU A 9 3.22 -47.14 -8.49
C LEU A 9 2.91 -47.48 -9.96
N LEU A 10 3.33 -48.68 -10.38
CA LEU A 10 2.79 -49.35 -11.55
C LEU A 10 1.37 -49.82 -11.22
N GLY A 11 0.38 -49.05 -11.65
CA GLY A 11 -1.02 -49.48 -11.65
C GLY A 11 -1.25 -50.55 -12.71
N VAL A 12 -1.45 -51.78 -12.25
CA VAL A 12 -1.92 -52.90 -13.07
C VAL A 12 -3.42 -52.67 -13.32
N PHE A 13 -3.79 -52.34 -14.56
CA PHE A 13 -5.19 -52.41 -15.01
C PHE A 13 -5.38 -53.67 -15.86
N SER A 14 -6.12 -54.62 -15.29
CA SER A 14 -6.68 -55.78 -15.97
C SER A 14 -8.15 -55.50 -16.30
N GLY A 15 -8.52 -55.50 -17.58
CA GLY A 15 -9.92 -55.43 -18.02
C GLY A 15 -10.05 -55.12 -19.51
N LEU A 16 -10.53 -56.10 -20.28
CA LEU A 16 -10.59 -56.13 -21.75
C LEU A 16 -11.41 -54.98 -22.38
N THR A 17 -10.83 -54.30 -23.37
CA THR A 17 -11.45 -54.02 -24.67
C THR A 17 -10.35 -53.97 -25.75
N SER A 18 -10.71 -54.36 -26.98
CA SER A 18 -9.84 -54.30 -28.16
C SER A 18 -9.36 -52.88 -28.45
N GLY A 19 -8.04 -52.67 -28.44
CA GLY A 19 -7.41 -51.45 -28.95
C GLY A 19 -6.54 -50.71 -27.93
N VAL A 20 -5.35 -51.23 -27.63
CA VAL A 20 -4.25 -50.34 -27.26
C VAL A 20 -3.82 -49.70 -28.58
N GLY A 21 -4.15 -48.42 -28.78
CA GLY A 21 -3.78 -47.71 -30.00
C GLY A 21 -2.26 -47.73 -30.16
N LEU A 22 -1.77 -47.90 -31.38
CA LEU A 22 -0.33 -47.89 -31.67
C LEU A 22 0.34 -46.55 -31.33
N LEU A 23 -0.39 -45.49 -30.96
CA LEU A 23 0.12 -44.16 -30.65
C LEU A 23 -0.34 -43.73 -29.24
N PRO A 24 0.42 -42.86 -28.56
CA PRO A 24 0.08 -42.42 -27.20
C PRO A 24 -1.22 -41.60 -27.17
N ASP A 25 -1.90 -41.69 -26.03
CA ASP A 25 -3.13 -40.93 -25.77
C ASP A 25 -2.85 -39.42 -25.63
N GLY A 26 -3.76 -38.62 -26.19
CA GLY A 26 -3.71 -37.16 -26.11
C GLY A 26 -2.99 -36.48 -27.28
N PRO A 27 -3.08 -35.14 -27.38
CA PRO A 27 -2.46 -34.43 -28.49
C PRO A 27 -0.95 -34.26 -28.28
N LEU A 28 -0.17 -34.54 -29.32
CA LEU A 28 1.21 -34.10 -29.42
C LEU A 28 1.24 -32.59 -29.71
N ASN A 29 2.13 -31.86 -29.04
CA ASN A 29 2.28 -30.42 -29.24
C ASN A 29 3.62 -30.13 -29.94
N GLY A 30 3.58 -29.33 -31.00
CA GLY A 30 4.75 -28.92 -31.76
C GLY A 30 4.85 -27.40 -31.91
N ALA A 31 6.06 -26.88 -32.03
CA ALA A 31 6.29 -25.48 -32.35
C ALA A 31 6.41 -25.30 -33.88
N VAL A 32 5.93 -24.17 -34.42
CA VAL A 32 6.23 -23.80 -35.83
C VAL A 32 7.75 -23.81 -36.07
N GLY A 33 8.17 -24.39 -37.19
CA GLY A 33 9.57 -24.65 -37.56
C GLY A 33 10.24 -25.80 -36.78
N GLY A 34 9.56 -26.35 -35.77
CA GLY A 34 10.04 -27.45 -34.93
C GLY A 34 9.90 -28.82 -35.58
N THR A 35 10.07 -29.85 -34.76
CA THR A 35 9.98 -31.26 -35.14
C THR A 35 9.18 -32.02 -34.09
N VAL A 36 8.39 -33.00 -34.52
CA VAL A 36 7.66 -33.92 -33.65
C VAL A 36 7.94 -35.35 -34.07
N MET A 37 7.99 -36.26 -33.10
CA MET A 37 8.12 -37.70 -33.32
C MET A 37 6.83 -38.39 -32.92
N PHE A 38 6.14 -38.98 -33.90
CA PHE A 38 5.06 -39.92 -33.65
C PHE A 38 5.67 -41.29 -33.35
N THR A 39 5.82 -41.59 -32.06
CA THR A 39 6.43 -42.83 -31.59
C THR A 39 5.36 -43.89 -31.41
N THR A 40 5.51 -45.04 -32.09
CA THR A 40 4.61 -46.16 -31.89
C THR A 40 4.83 -46.81 -30.51
N VAL A 41 3.77 -47.11 -29.79
CA VAL A 41 3.81 -47.76 -28.47
C VAL A 41 3.52 -49.25 -28.65
N ASN A 42 4.48 -50.11 -28.26
CA ASN A 42 4.38 -51.57 -28.38
C ASN A 42 3.94 -52.06 -29.78
N PRO A 43 4.65 -51.68 -30.87
CA PRO A 43 4.30 -52.14 -32.21
C PRO A 43 4.43 -53.67 -32.32
N PRO A 44 3.76 -54.30 -33.32
CA PRO A 44 3.95 -55.73 -33.59
C PRO A 44 5.41 -56.06 -33.92
N GLU A 45 5.77 -57.34 -33.93
CA GLU A 45 7.13 -57.77 -34.28
C GLU A 45 7.37 -57.55 -35.79
N SER A 46 8.48 -56.90 -36.13
CA SER A 46 8.94 -56.65 -37.50
C SER A 46 9.49 -57.95 -38.14
N PRO A 47 9.38 -58.16 -39.47
CA PRO A 47 9.04 -57.20 -40.51
C PRO A 47 7.54 -56.98 -40.72
N PHE A 48 7.18 -55.73 -40.99
CA PHE A 48 5.82 -55.36 -41.39
C PHE A 48 5.61 -55.64 -42.88
N ALA A 49 4.42 -56.11 -43.24
CA ALA A 49 4.03 -56.24 -44.64
C ALA A 49 3.81 -54.86 -45.27
N THR A 50 3.15 -53.96 -44.54
CA THR A 50 2.98 -52.55 -44.93
C THR A 50 2.91 -51.66 -43.69
N THR A 51 3.30 -50.39 -43.82
CA THR A 51 2.92 -49.33 -42.86
C THR A 51 2.44 -48.10 -43.60
N ASN A 52 1.24 -47.64 -43.22
CA ASN A 52 0.55 -46.53 -43.85
C ASN A 52 0.29 -45.43 -42.82
N TRP A 53 0.75 -44.22 -43.13
CA TRP A 53 0.41 -43.03 -42.35
C TRP A 53 -0.61 -42.17 -43.07
N TRP A 54 -1.53 -41.61 -42.31
CA TRP A 54 -2.60 -40.74 -42.78
C TRP A 54 -2.65 -39.46 -41.96
N PHE A 55 -2.98 -38.35 -42.62
CA PHE A 55 -3.32 -37.06 -42.01
C PHE A 55 -4.75 -36.69 -42.44
N GLY A 56 -5.70 -36.79 -41.52
CA GLY A 56 -7.12 -36.88 -41.86
C GLY A 56 -7.34 -37.98 -42.92
N ASP A 57 -7.98 -37.64 -44.03
CA ASP A 57 -8.26 -38.57 -45.13
C ASP A 57 -7.12 -38.67 -46.17
N LYS A 58 -6.00 -37.98 -45.95
CA LYS A 58 -4.87 -37.97 -46.90
C LYS A 58 -3.80 -38.94 -46.47
N GLN A 59 -3.48 -39.90 -47.35
CA GLN A 59 -2.36 -40.79 -47.14
C GLN A 59 -1.03 -40.03 -47.31
N ILE A 60 -0.19 -40.03 -46.28
CA ILE A 60 1.09 -39.29 -46.25
C ILE A 60 2.31 -40.19 -46.47
N ILE A 61 2.26 -41.46 -46.04
CA ILE A 61 3.31 -42.47 -46.28
C ILE A 61 2.69 -43.82 -46.62
N VAL A 62 3.30 -44.53 -47.58
CA VAL A 62 3.05 -45.95 -47.90
C VAL A 62 4.39 -46.67 -47.99
N SER A 63 4.65 -47.61 -47.09
CA SER A 63 5.89 -48.41 -47.07
C SER A 63 5.60 -49.85 -47.49
N ASN A 64 5.55 -50.12 -48.81
CA ASN A 64 5.50 -51.48 -49.36
C ASN A 64 5.94 -51.58 -50.83
N ILE A 65 5.50 -50.65 -51.69
CA ILE A 65 5.74 -50.67 -53.15
C ILE A 65 5.96 -49.23 -53.59
N GLN A 66 7.24 -48.85 -53.68
CA GLN A 66 7.73 -47.47 -53.83
C GLN A 66 7.40 -46.63 -52.59
N ASN A 67 8.42 -46.27 -51.80
CA ASN A 67 8.29 -45.43 -50.61
C ASN A 67 7.66 -44.08 -50.99
N TYR A 68 6.33 -44.02 -51.02
CA TYR A 68 5.58 -42.84 -51.43
C TYR A 68 5.50 -41.89 -50.24
N THR A 69 5.84 -40.63 -50.49
CA THR A 69 5.61 -39.51 -49.57
C THR A 69 4.69 -38.53 -50.27
N SER A 70 3.64 -38.09 -49.59
CA SER A 70 2.70 -37.13 -50.18
C SER A 70 3.35 -35.75 -50.41
N PRO A 71 3.02 -35.06 -51.53
CA PRO A 71 3.48 -33.71 -51.78
C PRO A 71 3.19 -32.77 -50.60
N GLY A 72 4.18 -31.97 -50.19
CA GLY A 72 4.12 -31.12 -48.98
C GLY A 72 4.73 -31.75 -47.72
N TYR A 73 5.01 -33.05 -47.75
CA TYR A 73 5.75 -33.75 -46.71
C TYR A 73 7.16 -34.21 -47.17
N GLU A 74 7.43 -34.13 -48.47
CA GLU A 74 8.75 -34.39 -49.05
C GLU A 74 9.85 -33.56 -48.38
N GLY A 75 10.94 -34.22 -47.97
CA GLY A 75 12.06 -33.59 -47.26
C GLY A 75 11.78 -33.18 -45.81
N ARG A 76 10.53 -33.28 -45.33
CA ARG A 76 10.13 -32.98 -43.95
C ARG A 76 9.91 -34.22 -43.10
N ILE A 77 9.73 -35.39 -43.72
CA ILE A 77 9.46 -36.64 -43.01
C ILE A 77 10.71 -37.53 -42.93
N THR A 78 10.85 -38.25 -41.82
CA THR A 78 11.67 -39.46 -41.73
C THR A 78 10.86 -40.59 -41.14
N PHE A 79 10.68 -41.65 -41.91
CA PHE A 79 9.95 -42.85 -41.51
C PHE A 79 10.93 -43.89 -40.95
N PHE A 80 10.55 -44.59 -39.88
CA PHE A 80 11.34 -45.63 -39.23
C PHE A 80 10.68 -47.00 -39.44
N PRO A 81 11.08 -47.76 -40.49
CA PRO A 81 10.38 -48.99 -40.88
C PRO A 81 10.39 -50.10 -39.81
N SER A 82 11.42 -50.14 -38.96
CA SER A 82 11.56 -51.16 -37.92
C SER A 82 10.59 -50.98 -36.75
N THR A 83 10.06 -49.76 -36.55
CA THR A 83 9.13 -49.46 -35.46
C THR A 83 7.76 -49.02 -35.97
N GLY A 84 7.67 -48.47 -37.18
CA GLY A 84 6.48 -47.84 -37.72
C GLY A 84 6.34 -46.37 -37.31
N SER A 85 7.33 -45.83 -36.58
CA SER A 85 7.36 -44.43 -36.11
C SER A 85 7.60 -43.44 -37.26
N LEU A 86 7.20 -42.19 -37.04
CA LEU A 86 7.32 -41.10 -38.01
C LEU A 86 7.86 -39.84 -37.35
N GLU A 87 8.95 -39.28 -37.88
CA GLU A 87 9.41 -37.93 -37.56
C GLU A 87 8.89 -36.95 -38.60
N LEU A 88 8.29 -35.84 -38.15
CA LEU A 88 7.87 -34.72 -39.00
C LEU A 88 8.58 -33.43 -38.56
N ARG A 89 9.35 -32.84 -39.48
CA ARG A 89 10.17 -31.63 -39.29
C ARG A 89 9.55 -30.42 -39.96
N SER A 90 10.10 -29.24 -39.64
CA SER A 90 9.71 -27.96 -40.22
C SER A 90 8.19 -27.76 -40.17
N LEU A 91 7.64 -27.93 -38.96
CA LEU A 91 6.20 -27.85 -38.70
C LEU A 91 5.63 -26.48 -39.09
N SER A 92 4.39 -26.49 -39.58
CA SER A 92 3.57 -25.32 -39.89
C SER A 92 2.23 -25.44 -39.17
N LEU A 93 1.48 -24.34 -39.04
CA LEU A 93 0.16 -24.37 -38.42
C LEU A 93 -0.81 -25.35 -39.11
N ASN A 94 -0.65 -25.53 -40.42
CA ASN A 94 -1.47 -26.42 -41.24
C ASN A 94 -1.18 -27.91 -41.01
N ASP A 95 -0.09 -28.25 -40.33
CA ASP A 95 0.20 -29.64 -39.96
C ASP A 95 -0.62 -30.10 -38.74
N SER A 96 -1.40 -29.21 -38.12
CA SER A 96 -2.28 -29.54 -36.99
C SER A 96 -3.49 -30.35 -37.45
N GLY A 97 -3.76 -31.46 -36.77
CA GLY A 97 -4.91 -32.33 -37.07
C GLY A 97 -4.67 -33.77 -36.60
N GLU A 98 -5.56 -34.67 -37.02
CA GLU A 98 -5.50 -36.08 -36.66
C GLU A 98 -4.54 -36.84 -37.58
N TYR A 99 -3.67 -37.65 -36.98
CA TYR A 99 -2.76 -38.55 -37.64
C TYR A 99 -3.08 -39.99 -37.26
N THR A 100 -3.12 -40.86 -38.25
CA THR A 100 -3.45 -42.28 -38.09
C THR A 100 -2.36 -43.13 -38.72
N VAL A 101 -1.90 -44.14 -37.99
CA VAL A 101 -0.98 -45.16 -38.49
C VAL A 101 -1.68 -46.51 -38.55
N TRP A 102 -1.48 -47.20 -39.67
CA TRP A 102 -1.90 -48.57 -39.89
C TRP A 102 -0.66 -49.43 -40.14
N ILE A 103 -0.43 -50.43 -39.30
CA ILE A 103 0.65 -51.41 -39.47
C ILE A 103 0.02 -52.76 -39.81
N THR A 104 0.36 -53.30 -40.98
CA THR A 104 -0.12 -54.61 -41.43
C THR A 104 1.00 -55.63 -41.33
N THR A 105 0.74 -56.73 -40.63
CA THR A 105 1.57 -57.95 -40.61
C THR A 105 0.75 -59.12 -41.18
N VAL A 106 0.42 -60.11 -40.35
CA VAL A 106 -0.68 -61.07 -40.57
C VAL A 106 -2.04 -60.53 -40.08
N LYS A 107 -1.99 -59.51 -39.23
CA LYS A 107 -3.14 -58.74 -38.73
C LYS A 107 -2.87 -57.26 -38.95
N GLU A 108 -3.93 -56.48 -38.95
CA GLU A 108 -3.87 -55.04 -39.07
C GLU A 108 -4.02 -54.39 -37.68
N PHE A 109 -3.16 -53.41 -37.41
CA PHE A 109 -3.11 -52.67 -36.16
C PHE A 109 -3.22 -51.17 -36.46
N GLU A 110 -3.95 -50.45 -35.61
CA GLU A 110 -4.24 -49.03 -35.79
C GLU A 110 -3.76 -48.21 -34.58
N GLY A 111 -3.27 -47.00 -34.85
CA GLY A 111 -3.08 -45.97 -33.84
C GLY A 111 -3.52 -44.61 -34.33
N ARG A 112 -4.17 -43.82 -33.48
CA ARG A 112 -4.60 -42.45 -33.77
C ARG A 112 -4.07 -41.49 -32.73
N THR A 113 -3.67 -40.30 -33.16
CA THR A 113 -3.32 -39.18 -32.28
C THR A 113 -3.59 -37.85 -32.97
N THR A 114 -3.56 -36.75 -32.22
CA THR A 114 -3.71 -35.40 -32.79
C THR A 114 -2.42 -34.62 -32.63
N LEU A 115 -1.93 -33.97 -33.68
CA LEU A 115 -0.89 -32.96 -33.58
C LEU A 115 -1.52 -31.58 -33.45
N ARG A 116 -1.05 -30.76 -32.51
CA ARG A 116 -1.36 -29.34 -32.42
C ARG A 116 -0.09 -28.53 -32.53
N VAL A 117 0.00 -27.69 -33.57
CA VAL A 117 1.15 -26.83 -33.82
C VAL A 117 0.84 -25.41 -33.35
N TYR A 118 1.75 -24.84 -32.56
CA TYR A 118 1.62 -23.50 -31.99
C TYR A 118 2.80 -22.62 -32.38
N GLU A 119 2.55 -21.32 -32.49
CA GLU A 119 3.64 -20.34 -32.55
C GLU A 119 4.24 -20.16 -31.16
N ARG A 120 5.57 -20.05 -31.09
CA ARG A 120 6.24 -19.71 -29.82
C ARG A 120 5.81 -18.32 -29.38
N ILE A 121 5.54 -18.20 -28.09
CA ILE A 121 5.28 -16.91 -27.48
C ILE A 121 6.59 -16.11 -27.46
N SER A 122 6.55 -14.90 -28.01
CA SER A 122 7.65 -13.93 -27.94
C SER A 122 7.75 -13.29 -26.55
N ASN A 123 8.84 -12.56 -26.29
CA ASN A 123 8.99 -11.82 -25.03
C ASN A 123 7.82 -10.84 -24.85
N PRO A 124 7.02 -10.96 -23.78
CA PRO A 124 5.94 -10.02 -23.52
C PRO A 124 6.48 -8.63 -23.19
N SER A 125 5.64 -7.63 -23.39
CA SER A 125 5.88 -6.25 -22.97
C SER A 125 4.66 -5.69 -22.28
N ILE A 126 4.82 -5.25 -21.03
CA ILE A 126 3.81 -4.51 -20.29
C ILE A 126 3.96 -3.02 -20.58
N THR A 127 2.88 -2.39 -21.06
CA THR A 127 2.81 -0.96 -21.32
C THR A 127 1.73 -0.32 -20.46
N SER A 128 2.00 0.89 -19.97
CA SER A 128 1.01 1.69 -19.24
C SER A 128 0.35 2.71 -20.18
N SER A 129 -0.95 2.90 -20.03
CA SER A 129 -1.69 3.95 -20.74
C SER A 129 -1.33 5.37 -20.28
N SER A 130 -0.66 5.51 -19.13
CA SER A 130 -0.16 6.79 -18.62
C SER A 130 1.32 6.70 -18.28
N LYS A 131 2.10 7.71 -18.71
CA LYS A 131 3.49 7.89 -18.32
C LYS A 131 3.64 8.40 -16.89
N GLU A 132 2.63 9.14 -16.41
CA GLU A 132 2.55 9.70 -15.06
C GLU A 132 1.20 9.30 -14.46
N PRO A 133 1.07 8.07 -13.93
CA PRO A 133 -0.15 7.61 -13.27
C PRO A 133 -0.44 8.48 -12.06
N ILE A 134 -1.61 9.12 -12.00
CA ILE A 134 -2.01 10.00 -10.89
C ILE A 134 -3.17 9.36 -10.14
N GLU A 135 -3.12 9.41 -8.81
CA GLU A 135 -4.18 8.92 -7.94
C GLU A 135 -5.55 9.53 -8.29
N GLY A 136 -6.57 8.67 -8.39
CA GLY A 136 -7.94 8.99 -8.76
C GLY A 136 -8.23 8.88 -10.26
N ASN A 137 -7.20 8.88 -11.12
CA ASN A 137 -7.36 8.69 -12.56
C ASN A 137 -7.50 7.21 -12.92
N SER A 138 -8.06 6.94 -14.10
CA SER A 138 -8.05 5.59 -14.68
C SER A 138 -6.73 5.33 -15.41
N VAL A 139 -6.18 4.13 -15.23
CA VAL A 139 -4.93 3.69 -15.84
C VAL A 139 -5.07 2.23 -16.27
N ASN A 140 -4.50 1.88 -17.42
CA ASN A 140 -4.47 0.51 -17.93
C ASN A 140 -3.03 0.04 -18.07
N LEU A 141 -2.75 -1.17 -17.61
CA LEU A 141 -1.56 -1.93 -17.96
C LEU A 141 -1.94 -2.96 -19.03
N THR A 142 -1.24 -2.95 -20.16
CA THR A 142 -1.49 -3.87 -21.28
C THR A 142 -0.28 -4.75 -21.47
N CYS A 143 -0.47 -6.07 -21.48
CA CYS A 143 0.60 -7.02 -21.69
C CYS A 143 0.51 -7.62 -23.09
N ASP A 144 1.36 -7.18 -24.00
CA ASP A 144 1.34 -7.62 -25.39
C ASP A 144 2.47 -8.60 -25.69
N ALA A 145 2.18 -9.60 -26.54
CA ALA A 145 3.15 -10.56 -27.05
C ALA A 145 2.63 -11.15 -28.37
N ALA A 146 3.54 -11.41 -29.31
CA ALA A 146 3.25 -12.21 -30.50
C ALA A 146 3.29 -13.72 -30.19
N GLY A 147 2.62 -14.50 -31.04
CA GLY A 147 2.51 -15.96 -30.94
C GLY A 147 1.16 -16.44 -30.39
N SER A 148 1.03 -17.75 -30.18
CA SER A 148 -0.23 -18.37 -29.75
C SER A 148 -0.39 -18.32 -28.22
N VAL A 149 -0.82 -17.18 -27.66
CA VAL A 149 -1.03 -17.01 -26.20
C VAL A 149 -2.35 -17.64 -25.75
N PHE A 150 -2.30 -18.61 -24.83
CA PHE A 150 -3.49 -19.35 -24.38
C PHE A 150 -3.93 -18.98 -22.97
N THR A 151 -2.95 -18.83 -22.07
CA THR A 151 -3.24 -18.37 -20.72
C THR A 151 -2.49 -17.08 -20.45
N ARG A 152 -3.12 -16.22 -19.66
CA ARG A 152 -2.55 -14.96 -19.22
C ARG A 152 -2.96 -14.70 -17.78
N LYS A 153 -1.96 -14.60 -16.92
CA LYS A 153 -2.10 -14.42 -15.48
C LYS A 153 -1.34 -13.19 -15.04
N TRP A 154 -2.04 -12.29 -14.38
CA TRP A 154 -1.45 -11.13 -13.72
C TRP A 154 -1.23 -11.42 -12.24
N MET A 155 -0.13 -10.90 -11.70
CA MET A 155 0.18 -10.92 -10.28
C MET A 155 0.72 -9.55 -9.86
N LYS A 156 0.53 -9.19 -8.60
CA LYS A 156 1.09 -7.98 -7.98
C LYS A 156 2.00 -8.40 -6.83
N ASP A 157 3.24 -7.95 -6.85
CA ASP A 157 4.26 -8.24 -5.84
C ASP A 157 4.40 -9.75 -5.55
N GLY A 158 4.32 -10.56 -6.61
CA GLY A 158 4.40 -12.03 -6.55
C GLY A 158 3.14 -12.74 -6.03
N SER A 159 2.08 -12.00 -5.70
CA SER A 159 0.80 -12.56 -5.24
C SER A 159 -0.29 -12.41 -6.28
N ASP A 160 -1.31 -13.27 -6.20
CA ASP A 160 -2.52 -13.11 -7.02
C ASP A 160 -3.16 -11.73 -6.77
N LEU A 161 -3.74 -11.15 -7.81
CA LEU A 161 -4.41 -9.85 -7.71
C LEU A 161 -5.53 -9.93 -6.68
N ASN A 162 -5.38 -9.18 -5.59
CA ASN A 162 -6.39 -9.01 -4.56
C ASN A 162 -6.98 -7.61 -4.68
N GLN A 163 -8.10 -7.41 -5.37
CA GLN A 163 -8.92 -6.19 -5.23
C GLN A 163 -10.23 -6.24 -6.02
N ALA A 164 -11.27 -5.61 -5.46
CA ALA A 164 -12.58 -5.44 -6.09
C ALA A 164 -12.60 -4.39 -7.21
N ASP A 165 -11.61 -3.49 -7.26
CA ASP A 165 -11.59 -2.30 -8.13
C ASP A 165 -10.69 -2.44 -9.39
N ILE A 166 -10.12 -3.64 -9.61
CA ILE A 166 -9.32 -3.97 -10.80
C ILE A 166 -10.18 -4.77 -11.78
N ILE A 167 -10.17 -4.37 -13.06
CA ILE A 167 -10.91 -5.05 -14.12
C ILE A 167 -9.93 -5.67 -15.11
N LEU A 168 -10.10 -6.97 -15.37
CA LEU A 168 -9.43 -7.68 -16.44
C LEU A 168 -10.37 -7.84 -17.63
N TYR A 169 -9.89 -7.47 -18.82
CA TYR A 169 -10.64 -7.67 -20.07
C TYR A 169 -9.71 -8.03 -21.23
N ASP A 170 -10.31 -8.36 -22.38
CA ASP A 170 -9.59 -8.80 -23.57
C ASP A 170 -8.72 -10.03 -23.31
N ASN A 171 -9.34 -11.11 -22.81
CA ASN A 171 -8.65 -12.33 -22.37
C ASN A 171 -7.52 -12.05 -21.37
N ASN A 172 -7.82 -11.18 -20.39
CA ASN A 172 -6.89 -10.65 -19.39
C ASN A 172 -5.70 -9.90 -19.98
N ARG A 173 -5.69 -9.51 -21.28
CA ARG A 173 -4.59 -8.75 -21.89
C ARG A 173 -4.41 -7.39 -21.24
N VAL A 174 -5.52 -6.79 -20.81
CA VAL A 174 -5.53 -5.49 -20.15
C VAL A 174 -5.97 -5.63 -18.70
N LEU A 175 -5.16 -5.05 -17.81
CA LEU A 175 -5.45 -4.83 -16.40
C LEU A 175 -5.77 -3.35 -16.21
N SER A 176 -7.00 -3.06 -15.80
CA SER A 176 -7.54 -1.71 -15.72
C SER A 176 -7.86 -1.30 -14.29
N PHE A 177 -7.34 -0.14 -13.91
CA PHE A 177 -7.68 0.59 -12.70
C PHE A 177 -8.73 1.65 -13.06
N GLN A 178 -9.93 1.55 -12.50
CA GLN A 178 -10.98 2.57 -12.73
C GLN A 178 -10.66 3.88 -11.99
N ARG A 179 -10.20 3.76 -10.75
CA ARG A 179 -9.60 4.85 -9.97
C ARG A 179 -8.37 4.34 -9.27
N LEU A 180 -7.22 4.85 -9.67
CA LEU A 180 -5.93 4.47 -9.11
C LEU A 180 -5.81 4.94 -7.65
N ASN A 181 -5.45 4.04 -6.74
CA ASN A 181 -5.15 4.35 -5.34
C ASN A 181 -3.63 4.35 -5.09
N LYS A 182 -3.14 5.13 -4.13
CA LYS A 182 -1.73 5.08 -3.71
C LYS A 182 -1.26 3.68 -3.27
N THR A 183 -2.15 2.83 -2.78
CA THR A 183 -1.83 1.42 -2.42
C THR A 183 -1.70 0.49 -3.62
N ASP A 184 -2.13 0.91 -4.81
CA ASP A 184 -2.01 0.13 -6.05
C ASP A 184 -0.59 0.13 -6.60
N ARG A 185 0.31 0.95 -6.05
CA ARG A 185 1.75 0.88 -6.35
C ARG A 185 2.28 -0.54 -6.12
N GLY A 186 3.24 -0.97 -6.94
CA GLY A 186 3.84 -2.30 -6.83
C GLY A 186 4.43 -2.80 -8.15
N GLU A 187 5.06 -3.97 -8.11
CA GLU A 187 5.51 -4.70 -9.29
C GLU A 187 4.39 -5.58 -9.82
N TYR A 188 3.94 -5.31 -11.04
CA TYR A 188 2.96 -6.11 -11.76
C TYR A 188 3.67 -7.03 -12.72
N SER A 189 3.43 -8.33 -12.60
CA SER A 189 3.97 -9.34 -13.52
C SER A 189 2.85 -9.96 -14.35
N CYS A 190 3.11 -10.15 -15.63
CA CYS A 190 2.21 -10.79 -16.57
C CYS A 190 2.86 -12.08 -17.07
N ASN A 191 2.36 -13.21 -16.62
CA ASN A 191 2.76 -14.53 -17.10
C ASN A 191 1.83 -14.98 -18.22
N ILE A 192 2.40 -15.30 -19.37
CA ILE A 192 1.69 -15.87 -20.51
C ILE A 192 2.25 -17.24 -20.87
N SER A 193 1.39 -18.15 -21.30
CA SER A 193 1.83 -19.47 -21.69
C SER A 193 0.98 -20.12 -22.78
N ASN A 194 1.60 -21.08 -23.44
CA ASN A 194 0.97 -22.08 -24.29
C ASN A 194 1.66 -23.45 -24.07
N PRO A 195 1.22 -24.53 -24.74
CA PRO A 195 1.82 -25.84 -24.55
C PRO A 195 3.29 -25.98 -24.98
N ILE A 196 3.88 -24.95 -25.60
CA ILE A 196 5.27 -24.95 -26.08
C ILE A 196 6.19 -24.19 -25.14
N ASN A 197 5.78 -23.00 -24.69
CA ASN A 197 6.57 -22.18 -23.77
C ASN A 197 5.70 -21.27 -22.88
N SER A 198 6.32 -20.80 -21.81
CA SER A 198 5.79 -19.76 -20.93
C SER A 198 6.81 -18.62 -20.86
N MET A 199 6.32 -17.39 -20.80
CA MET A 199 7.10 -16.16 -20.74
C MET A 199 6.49 -15.23 -19.70
N GLU A 200 7.31 -14.34 -19.15
CA GLU A 200 6.89 -13.35 -18.17
C GLU A 200 7.53 -12.00 -18.50
N ASP A 201 6.79 -10.92 -18.23
CA ASP A 201 7.33 -9.57 -18.16
C ASP A 201 6.83 -8.89 -16.88
N LYS A 202 7.57 -7.87 -16.43
CA LYS A 202 7.35 -7.18 -15.15
C LYS A 202 7.36 -5.66 -15.36
N HIS A 203 6.46 -4.98 -14.65
CA HIS A 203 6.32 -3.53 -14.70
C HIS A 203 6.10 -2.95 -13.31
N VAL A 204 6.91 -1.97 -12.92
CA VAL A 204 6.74 -1.26 -11.65
C VAL A 204 5.79 -0.08 -11.84
N LEU A 205 4.61 -0.17 -11.23
CA LEU A 205 3.64 0.92 -11.22
C LEU A 205 3.94 1.87 -10.06
N VAL A 206 4.29 3.11 -10.40
CA VAL A 206 4.41 4.23 -9.46
C VAL A 206 3.15 5.08 -9.57
N VAL A 207 2.52 5.35 -8.42
CA VAL A 207 1.31 6.17 -8.34
C VAL A 207 1.69 7.55 -7.79
N ASN A 208 1.48 8.59 -8.58
CA ASN A 208 1.74 9.97 -8.19
C ASN A 208 0.55 10.52 -7.41
N TYR A 209 0.82 11.13 -6.26
CA TYR A 209 -0.19 11.76 -5.42
C TYR A 209 0.36 13.02 -4.76
N GLY A 210 -0.55 13.99 -4.60
CA GLY A 210 -0.23 15.33 -4.13
C GLY A 210 -0.12 15.42 -2.61
N PRO A 211 0.44 16.54 -2.10
CA PRO A 211 0.86 16.64 -0.71
C PRO A 211 -0.33 16.52 0.24
N GLU A 212 -0.31 15.45 1.03
CA GLU A 212 -1.24 15.18 2.12
C GLU A 212 -0.53 15.43 3.47
N ASN A 213 -1.32 15.64 4.53
CA ASN A 213 -0.81 15.74 5.90
C ASN A 213 0.34 16.75 6.08
N THR A 214 0.28 17.91 5.40
CA THR A 214 1.30 18.96 5.54
C THR A 214 1.40 19.45 6.99
N GLN A 215 2.59 19.36 7.57
CA GLN A 215 2.86 19.71 8.96
C GLN A 215 4.13 20.55 9.07
N ILE A 216 4.13 21.51 9.99
CA ILE A 216 5.31 22.26 10.39
C ILE A 216 5.74 21.80 11.78
N LYS A 217 7.02 21.48 11.96
CA LYS A 217 7.63 21.21 13.25
C LYS A 217 8.62 22.32 13.58
N GLY A 218 8.65 22.75 14.84
CA GLY A 218 9.55 23.80 15.29
C GLY A 218 9.10 24.46 16.57
N GLN A 219 9.90 25.41 17.05
CA GLN A 219 9.64 26.13 18.30
C GLN A 219 8.49 27.15 18.10
N HIS A 220 7.65 27.33 19.12
CA HIS A 220 6.61 28.36 19.12
C HIS A 220 7.08 29.64 19.83
N LEU A 221 7.90 29.50 20.87
CA LEU A 221 8.46 30.58 21.68
C LEU A 221 9.97 30.61 21.53
N ILE A 222 10.51 31.76 21.20
CA ILE A 222 11.91 31.93 20.80
C ILE A 222 12.47 33.14 21.56
N SER A 223 13.66 33.02 22.15
CA SER A 223 14.25 34.16 22.84
C SER A 223 14.89 35.11 21.83
N LEU A 224 14.86 36.41 22.12
CA LEU A 224 15.52 37.41 21.30
C LEU A 224 17.02 37.12 21.17
N GLY A 225 17.52 37.09 19.93
CA GLY A 225 18.90 36.74 19.60
C GLY A 225 19.18 35.24 19.41
N ASP A 226 18.23 34.35 19.75
CA ASP A 226 18.40 32.91 19.55
C ASP A 226 18.33 32.54 18.05
N THR A 227 18.76 31.32 17.73
CA THR A 227 18.55 30.70 16.42
C THR A 227 17.43 29.68 16.51
N PHE A 228 16.52 29.71 15.54
CA PHE A 228 15.45 28.72 15.45
C PHE A 228 15.29 28.17 14.04
N THR A 229 14.69 26.99 13.99
CA THR A 229 14.46 26.22 12.78
C THR A 229 13.02 25.73 12.75
N LEU A 230 12.37 25.92 11.61
CA LEU A 230 11.08 25.33 11.27
C LEU A 230 11.29 24.35 10.12
N THR A 231 10.78 23.12 10.26
CA THR A 231 10.81 22.10 9.21
C THR A 231 9.39 21.83 8.73
N CYS A 232 9.22 21.65 7.43
CA CYS A 232 7.94 21.32 6.82
C CYS A 232 7.99 19.94 6.17
N GLU A 233 6.97 19.14 6.44
CA GLU A 233 6.84 17.77 5.93
C GLU A 233 5.45 17.59 5.31
N ALA A 234 5.36 16.84 4.21
CA ALA A 234 4.10 16.46 3.57
C ALA A 234 4.25 15.10 2.88
N GLU A 235 3.20 14.30 2.86
CA GLU A 235 3.15 13.02 2.15
C GLU A 235 2.88 13.25 0.67
N SER A 236 3.85 12.98 -0.21
CA SER A 236 3.67 13.18 -1.65
C SER A 236 4.60 12.28 -2.46
N GLU A 237 4.13 11.83 -3.63
CA GLU A 237 4.93 11.13 -4.64
C GLU A 237 4.74 11.84 -6.01
N PRO A 238 5.81 12.34 -6.64
CA PRO A 238 7.15 12.55 -6.09
C PRO A 238 7.16 13.54 -4.89
N PRO A 239 8.29 13.68 -4.17
CA PRO A 239 8.40 14.65 -3.08
C PRO A 239 7.97 16.06 -3.50
N ALA A 240 7.25 16.75 -2.60
CA ALA A 240 6.73 18.08 -2.86
C ALA A 240 7.82 19.16 -2.75
N ASN A 241 7.64 20.26 -3.48
CA ASN A 241 8.42 21.48 -3.30
C ASN A 241 7.78 22.34 -2.20
N PHE A 242 8.62 22.96 -1.36
CA PHE A 242 8.17 23.73 -0.20
C PHE A 242 8.50 25.21 -0.33
N THR A 243 7.53 26.07 -0.02
CA THR A 243 7.64 27.52 0.01
C THR A 243 7.18 28.05 1.36
N TRP A 244 8.05 28.80 2.04
CA TRP A 244 7.78 29.46 3.31
C TRP A 244 7.29 30.89 3.10
N LEU A 245 6.30 31.27 3.89
CA LEU A 245 5.76 32.62 3.94
C LEU A 245 5.69 33.09 5.39
N LEU A 246 6.11 34.33 5.64
CA LEU A 246 5.87 35.02 6.91
C LEU A 246 4.76 36.05 6.69
N ASN A 247 3.65 35.89 7.42
CA ASN A 247 2.49 36.78 7.32
C ASN A 247 2.01 36.99 5.87
N GLY A 248 2.09 35.94 5.05
CA GLY A 248 1.67 35.94 3.64
C GLY A 248 2.72 36.41 2.63
N THR A 249 3.91 36.84 3.07
CA THR A 249 5.02 37.21 2.17
C THR A 249 5.99 36.04 2.04
N GLU A 250 6.32 35.64 0.82
CA GLU A 250 7.30 34.58 0.57
C GLU A 250 8.69 34.96 1.07
N ILE A 251 9.34 34.04 1.79
CA ILE A 251 10.66 34.27 2.41
C ILE A 251 11.71 33.25 1.97
N LEU A 252 11.32 32.01 1.63
CA LEU A 252 12.27 30.95 1.30
C LEU A 252 11.62 29.78 0.56
N ASN A 253 12.31 29.21 -0.42
CA ASN A 253 11.93 27.94 -1.06
C ASN A 253 12.85 26.81 -0.57
N SER A 254 12.40 26.09 0.46
CA SER A 254 13.18 25.05 1.14
C SER A 254 12.26 24.20 2.04
N PRO A 255 12.53 22.90 2.26
CA PRO A 255 11.85 22.11 3.28
C PRO A 255 12.09 22.63 4.71
N GLU A 256 13.17 23.38 4.92
CA GLU A 256 13.57 23.92 6.21
C GLU A 256 13.81 25.43 6.12
N TYR A 257 13.29 26.16 7.12
CA TYR A 257 13.58 27.58 7.35
C TYR A 257 14.34 27.75 8.66
N THR A 258 15.56 28.28 8.58
CA THR A 258 16.40 28.57 9.75
C THR A 258 16.69 30.07 9.83
N LYS A 259 16.32 30.69 10.95
CA LYS A 259 16.60 32.09 11.25
C LYS A 259 17.60 32.17 12.41
N LYS A 260 18.74 32.82 12.15
CA LYS A 260 19.74 33.17 13.17
C LYS A 260 19.46 34.57 13.71
N ASN A 261 19.79 34.79 14.98
CA ASN A 261 19.65 36.08 15.66
C ASN A 261 18.22 36.62 15.56
N ALA A 262 17.27 35.93 16.19
CA ALA A 262 15.84 36.24 16.10
C ALA A 262 15.50 37.64 16.65
N GLU A 263 14.70 38.39 15.90
CA GLU A 263 14.24 39.74 16.23
C GLU A 263 12.72 39.76 16.52
N ALA A 264 12.23 40.81 17.19
CA ALA A 264 10.80 40.92 17.49
C ALA A 264 9.92 40.91 16.22
N SER A 265 10.42 41.46 15.11
CA SER A 265 9.76 41.46 13.79
C SER A 265 9.67 40.09 13.12
N ASP A 266 10.43 39.09 13.59
CA ASP A 266 10.33 37.71 13.10
C ASP A 266 9.12 36.98 13.71
N SER A 267 8.38 37.61 14.64
CA SER A 267 7.13 37.06 15.18
C SER A 267 6.01 37.11 14.14
N GLY A 268 5.23 36.05 14.04
CA GLY A 268 4.12 35.98 13.10
C GLY A 268 3.68 34.56 12.78
N ASN A 269 2.81 34.46 11.78
CA ASN A 269 2.35 33.18 11.26
C ASN A 269 3.25 32.76 10.09
N TYR A 270 3.99 31.68 10.31
CA TYR A 270 4.78 31.01 9.29
C TYR A 270 3.89 30.01 8.57
N THR A 271 3.67 30.23 7.28
CA THR A 271 2.94 29.30 6.41
C THR A 271 3.95 28.54 5.57
N CYS A 272 3.85 27.22 5.56
CA CYS A 272 4.53 26.38 4.59
C CYS A 272 3.53 25.91 3.55
N GLN A 273 3.84 26.13 2.26
CA GLN A 273 3.09 25.60 1.13
C GLN A 273 3.89 24.46 0.49
N ALA A 274 3.31 23.27 0.46
CA ALA A 274 3.82 22.11 -0.25
C ALA A 274 3.11 21.99 -1.61
N LYS A 275 3.86 21.78 -2.69
CA LYS A 275 3.32 21.62 -4.05
C LYS A 275 3.96 20.44 -4.77
N ASN A 276 3.14 19.52 -5.29
CA ASN A 276 3.61 18.42 -6.12
C ASN A 276 3.57 18.81 -7.60
N ILE A 277 4.69 18.62 -8.29
CA ILE A 277 4.89 19.10 -9.66
C ILE A 277 4.13 18.28 -10.72
N ILE A 278 3.87 16.99 -10.44
CA ILE A 278 3.21 16.07 -11.39
C ILE A 278 1.69 16.21 -11.30
N THR A 279 1.17 16.13 -10.07
CA THR A 279 -0.28 16.21 -9.82
C THR A 279 -0.82 17.64 -9.86
N GLY A 280 0.06 18.64 -9.72
CA GLY A 280 -0.31 20.06 -9.57
C GLY A 280 -1.03 20.39 -8.26
N ARG A 281 -1.27 19.39 -7.39
CA ARG A 281 -1.93 19.56 -6.10
C ARG A 281 -1.00 20.28 -5.11
N SER A 282 -1.60 21.06 -4.22
CA SER A 282 -0.91 21.80 -3.17
C SER A 282 -1.62 21.65 -1.83
N SER A 283 -0.86 21.73 -0.75
CA SER A 283 -1.36 21.69 0.63
C SER A 283 -0.50 22.61 1.48
N SER A 284 -1.08 23.18 2.54
CA SER A 284 -0.40 24.18 3.36
C SER A 284 -0.66 23.97 4.84
N SER A 285 0.30 24.35 5.65
CA SER A 285 0.19 24.36 7.11
C SER A 285 0.67 25.70 7.67
N VAL A 286 0.17 26.08 8.86
CA VAL A 286 0.49 27.35 9.50
C VAL A 286 0.99 27.09 10.92
N HIS A 287 2.10 27.74 11.27
CA HIS A 287 2.72 27.67 12.59
C HIS A 287 2.98 29.08 13.13
N GLY A 288 2.43 29.39 14.30
CA GLY A 288 2.69 30.66 14.97
C GLY A 288 4.07 30.65 15.63
N VAL A 289 4.78 31.77 15.55
CA VAL A 289 6.05 31.99 16.26
C VAL A 289 5.99 33.32 16.99
N THR A 290 6.40 33.32 18.25
CA THR A 290 6.53 34.53 19.08
C THR A 290 7.96 34.65 19.60
N VAL A 291 8.62 35.76 19.24
CA VAL A 291 9.94 36.11 19.77
C VAL A 291 9.75 36.96 21.02
N THR A 292 10.29 36.50 22.14
CA THR A 292 10.17 37.15 23.45
C THR A 292 11.53 37.48 24.03
N VAL A 293 11.62 38.54 24.84
CA VAL A 293 12.83 38.80 25.60
C VAL A 293 12.87 37.78 26.75
N SER A 294 13.97 37.04 26.89
CA SER A 294 14.21 36.21 28.06
C SER A 294 14.24 37.11 29.30
N SER A 295 13.11 37.22 29.99
CA SER A 295 13.07 37.93 31.27
C SER A 295 13.90 37.13 32.27
N PRO A 296 14.89 37.72 32.97
CA PRO A 296 15.58 37.01 34.03
C PRO A 296 14.52 36.56 35.05
N VAL A 297 14.49 35.26 35.35
CA VAL A 297 13.74 34.71 36.48
C VAL A 297 14.06 35.62 37.67
N PRO A 298 13.09 36.30 38.30
CA PRO A 298 13.40 37.12 39.46
C PRO A 298 14.02 36.18 40.49
N SER A 299 15.32 36.37 40.74
CA SER A 299 16.05 35.69 41.78
C SER A 299 15.25 35.87 43.06
N ARG A 300 14.79 34.77 43.63
CA ARG A 300 14.04 34.71 44.88
C ARG A 300 14.68 35.67 45.87
N CYS A 301 14.02 36.80 46.17
CA CYS A 301 14.54 37.77 47.13
C CYS A 301 14.70 37.07 48.48
N SER A 302 15.94 36.72 48.82
CA SER A 302 16.34 36.29 50.15
C SER A 302 16.48 37.54 51.01
N GLY A 303 15.35 38.01 51.52
CA GLY A 303 15.28 39.19 52.38
C GLY A 303 14.03 39.99 52.08
N GLY A 304 13.14 40.09 53.06
CA GLY A 304 11.77 40.56 52.90
C GLY A 304 11.66 41.89 52.14
N CYS A 305 11.22 41.82 50.89
CA CYS A 305 10.69 42.98 50.19
C CYS A 305 9.21 43.08 50.54
N ILE A 306 8.84 44.10 51.31
CA ILE A 306 7.46 44.57 51.32
C ILE A 306 7.22 45.10 49.90
N ALA A 307 6.52 44.31 49.08
CA ALA A 307 5.98 44.80 47.83
C ALA A 307 4.95 45.88 48.16
N GLY A 308 5.38 47.14 48.13
CA GLY A 308 4.47 48.28 48.16
C GLY A 308 3.63 48.23 46.89
N ILE A 309 2.39 47.79 46.99
CA ILE A 309 1.43 47.87 45.89
C ILE A 309 1.01 49.34 45.78
N VAL A 310 1.44 50.04 44.73
CA VAL A 310 0.85 51.33 44.36
C VAL A 310 -0.43 51.05 43.60
N ILE A 311 -1.57 51.15 44.29
CA ILE A 311 -2.89 51.12 43.65
C ILE A 311 -3.20 52.54 43.19
N ALA A 312 -2.95 52.84 41.91
CA ALA A 312 -3.40 54.09 41.30
C ALA A 312 -4.89 53.98 40.97
N CYS A 313 -5.75 54.53 41.84
CA CYS A 313 -7.16 54.75 41.52
C CYS A 313 -7.30 56.07 40.76
N LEU A 314 -7.67 56.01 39.48
CA LEU A 314 -8.16 57.19 38.74
C LEU A 314 -9.55 57.55 39.27
N VAL A 315 -9.63 58.56 40.13
CA VAL A 315 -10.90 59.14 40.57
C VAL A 315 -11.25 60.28 39.62
N ILE A 316 -12.31 60.11 38.80
CA ILE A 316 -12.91 61.22 38.04
C ILE A 316 -13.54 62.18 39.05
N PRO A 317 -13.35 63.52 38.96
CA PRO A 317 -13.92 64.45 39.93
C PRO A 317 -15.45 64.42 39.81
N GLY A 318 -16.16 64.03 40.87
CA GLY A 318 -17.62 64.15 40.89
C GLY A 318 -18.40 63.33 41.91
N ALA A 319 -17.83 62.31 42.57
CA ALA A 319 -18.54 61.58 43.62
C ALA A 319 -17.58 61.10 44.71
N ALA A 320 -17.86 61.47 45.96
CA ALA A 320 -17.14 60.97 47.12
C ALA A 320 -17.42 59.46 47.27
N ALA A 321 -16.42 58.62 46.99
CA ALA A 321 -16.48 57.20 47.30
C ALA A 321 -15.52 56.89 48.46
N ALA A 322 -16.06 56.33 49.54
CA ALA A 322 -15.25 55.81 50.63
C ALA A 322 -14.69 54.44 50.23
N ALA A 323 -13.37 54.27 50.26
CA ALA A 323 -12.71 52.99 50.04
C ALA A 323 -12.46 52.29 51.38
N GLY A 324 -12.89 51.04 51.52
CA GLY A 324 -12.57 50.17 52.66
C GLY A 324 -11.90 48.88 52.18
N TYR A 325 -11.02 48.30 53.00
CA TYR A 325 -10.32 47.04 52.70
C TYR A 325 -10.43 46.06 53.88
N PHE A 326 -10.52 44.76 53.58
CA PHE A 326 -10.56 43.67 54.56
C PHE A 326 -9.48 42.63 54.26
N ILE A 327 -8.73 42.22 55.28
CA ILE A 327 -7.72 41.15 55.20
C ILE A 327 -8.26 39.88 55.87
N TYR A 328 -8.30 38.78 55.14
CA TYR A 328 -8.66 37.47 55.69
C TYR A 328 -7.39 36.62 55.93
N LYS A 329 -7.18 36.15 57.17
CA LYS A 329 -6.10 35.21 57.51
C LYS A 329 -6.66 33.81 57.73
N LYS A 330 -6.26 32.84 56.91
CA LYS A 330 -6.58 31.41 57.08
C LYS A 330 -5.62 30.77 58.09
N LYS A 331 -6.15 30.11 59.13
CA LYS A 331 -5.37 29.41 60.17
C LYS A 331 -4.91 28.03 59.66
N ALA A 332 -3.62 27.73 59.78
CA ALA A 332 -3.04 26.42 59.44
C ALA A 332 -3.19 25.42 60.60
N ASN A 333 -3.71 24.21 60.33
CA ASN A 333 -3.82 23.13 61.31
C ASN A 333 -2.52 22.29 61.37
N ARG A 334 -2.04 22.03 62.59
CA ARG A 334 -0.89 21.15 62.90
C ARG A 334 -1.28 19.67 62.78
N LYS A 335 -0.40 18.83 62.20
CA LYS A 335 -0.50 17.35 62.21
C LYS A 335 -0.02 16.77 63.56
N PRO A 336 -0.62 15.69 64.09
CA PRO A 336 -0.12 15.02 65.30
C PRO A 336 1.04 14.04 65.04
N GLN A 337 1.91 13.89 66.04
CA GLN A 337 3.04 12.94 66.13
C GLN A 337 2.58 11.48 66.27
N GLN A 338 3.35 10.55 65.69
CA GLN A 338 3.23 9.10 65.93
C GLN A 338 4.52 8.60 66.60
N LYS A 339 4.39 7.87 67.71
CA LYS A 339 5.50 7.31 68.50
C LYS A 339 5.18 5.84 68.82
N GLY A 340 6.08 4.92 68.43
CA GLY A 340 6.39 3.68 69.17
C GLY A 340 5.62 2.38 68.90
N THR A 341 6.30 1.47 68.19
CA THR A 341 6.60 0.04 68.51
C THR A 341 5.55 -1.10 68.49
N ASP A 342 5.91 -2.09 67.65
CA ASP A 342 5.99 -3.55 67.87
C ASP A 342 4.85 -4.55 67.54
N LYS A 343 5.20 -5.41 66.54
CA LYS A 343 5.09 -6.88 66.43
C LYS A 343 3.91 -7.59 65.74
N LEU A 344 4.34 -8.38 64.73
CA LEU A 344 4.04 -9.77 64.36
C LEU A 344 2.92 -10.14 63.34
N GLN A 345 3.36 -10.99 62.39
CA GLN A 345 2.70 -11.94 61.48
C GLN A 345 1.97 -11.48 60.19
N GLN A 346 2.58 -11.82 59.05
CA GLN A 346 1.98 -12.27 57.77
C GLN A 346 1.67 -13.79 57.85
N PRO A 347 0.82 -14.45 57.00
CA PRO A 347 0.79 -14.40 55.51
C PRO A 347 -0.62 -14.43 54.83
N LYS A 348 -0.80 -13.76 53.68
CA LYS A 348 -0.97 -14.26 52.27
C LYS A 348 -2.01 -15.37 52.01
N GLN A 349 -2.98 -15.09 51.12
CA GLN A 349 -3.18 -15.79 49.82
C GLN A 349 -4.20 -15.05 48.91
N GLU A 350 -3.85 -14.91 47.61
CA GLU A 350 -4.67 -14.86 46.36
C GLU A 350 -5.84 -13.87 46.16
N ASP A 351 -6.15 -13.32 44.98
CA ASP A 351 -5.47 -12.98 43.71
C ASP A 351 -6.57 -12.32 42.85
N VAL A 352 -6.51 -11.02 42.50
CA VAL A 352 -7.23 -10.42 41.33
C VAL A 352 -6.59 -9.08 40.91
N ASN A 353 -6.09 -9.07 39.67
CA ASN A 353 -5.91 -8.00 38.66
C ASN A 353 -5.83 -6.50 39.01
N GLU A 354 -4.66 -5.97 38.61
CA GLU A 354 -4.37 -4.74 37.85
C GLU A 354 -5.42 -3.61 37.75
N ASN A 355 -5.03 -2.49 38.37
CA ASN A 355 -5.59 -1.16 38.21
C ASN A 355 -5.29 -0.55 36.84
N THR A 356 -6.35 -0.21 36.11
CA THR A 356 -6.40 0.90 35.16
C THR A 356 -6.28 2.24 35.88
N SER A 357 -5.30 3.07 35.52
CA SER A 357 -5.26 4.49 35.88
C SER A 357 -6.33 5.28 35.11
N THR A 358 -7.28 5.89 35.82
CA THR A 358 -8.15 6.93 35.29
C THR A 358 -7.85 8.26 35.98
N VAL A 359 -7.43 9.21 35.15
CA VAL A 359 -7.25 10.63 35.46
C VAL A 359 -8.63 11.25 35.66
N TYR A 360 -8.91 11.84 36.83
CA TYR A 360 -10.08 12.70 37.04
C TYR A 360 -9.71 14.16 36.79
N ASP A 361 -10.52 14.80 35.96
CA ASP A 361 -10.34 16.09 35.29
C ASP A 361 -10.76 17.28 36.18
N ASN A 362 -9.90 18.31 36.27
CA ASN A 362 -10.07 19.51 37.12
C ASN A 362 -11.08 20.53 36.55
N THR A 363 -11.73 20.23 35.42
CA THR A 363 -12.75 21.06 34.77
C THR A 363 -14.11 21.05 35.49
N SER A 364 -14.41 20.02 36.29
CA SER A 364 -15.73 19.88 36.96
C SER A 364 -15.95 20.86 38.13
N MET A 365 -14.90 21.17 38.90
CA MET A 365 -15.00 22.07 40.06
C MET A 365 -15.15 23.54 39.68
N VAL A 366 -14.63 23.95 38.52
CA VAL A 366 -14.73 25.32 38.00
C VAL A 366 -16.14 25.62 37.51
N TYR A 367 -16.82 24.62 36.94
CA TYR A 367 -18.19 24.78 36.43
C TYR A 367 -19.22 24.95 37.56
N GLU A 368 -19.08 24.27 38.70
CA GLU A 368 -20.01 24.42 39.83
C GLU A 368 -19.93 25.80 40.51
N ILE A 369 -18.74 26.41 40.56
CA ILE A 369 -18.55 27.75 41.16
C ILE A 369 -19.17 28.82 40.25
N TYR A 370 -19.03 28.68 38.93
CA TYR A 370 -19.62 29.59 37.95
C TYR A 370 -21.16 29.57 38.02
N GLN A 371 -21.76 28.38 38.17
CA GLN A 371 -23.22 28.21 38.22
C GLN A 371 -23.84 28.77 39.52
N ARG A 372 -23.18 28.64 40.68
CA ARG A 372 -23.64 29.25 41.95
C ARG A 372 -23.57 30.78 41.96
N TYR A 373 -22.61 31.37 41.23
CA TYR A 373 -22.46 32.83 41.16
C TYR A 373 -23.56 33.47 40.29
N MET A 374 -23.86 32.88 39.13
CA MET A 374 -24.91 33.37 38.22
C MET A 374 -26.31 33.35 38.84
N THR A 375 -26.64 32.33 39.63
CA THR A 375 -27.96 32.22 40.31
C THR A 375 -28.15 33.25 41.42
N THR A 376 -27.06 33.69 42.07
CA THR A 376 -27.11 34.68 43.16
C THR A 376 -27.19 36.11 42.59
N HIS A 377 -26.48 36.38 41.48
CA HIS A 377 -26.46 37.69 40.82
C HIS A 377 -27.78 38.01 40.09
N VAL A 378 -28.46 37.00 39.53
CA VAL A 378 -29.78 37.16 38.89
C VAL A 378 -30.90 37.40 39.92
N ARG A 379 -30.76 36.92 41.17
CA ARG A 379 -31.72 37.23 42.26
C ARG A 379 -31.57 38.65 42.80
N TYR A 380 -30.35 39.19 42.85
CA TYR A 380 -30.10 40.56 43.31
C TYR A 380 -30.59 41.62 42.29
N MET A 381 -30.43 41.34 40.99
CA MET A 381 -30.89 42.24 39.91
C MET A 381 -32.42 42.26 39.69
N ARG A 382 -33.17 41.35 40.32
CA ARG A 382 -34.65 41.28 40.17
C ARG A 382 -35.43 42.06 41.24
N THR A 383 -34.76 42.57 42.27
CA THR A 383 -35.40 43.26 43.41
C THR A 383 -35.19 44.78 43.45
N HIS A 384 -34.35 45.34 42.57
CA HIS A 384 -34.19 46.80 42.43
C HIS A 384 -34.27 47.23 40.96
N GLN A 385 -35.48 47.53 40.49
CA GLN A 385 -35.69 48.30 39.26
C GLN A 385 -35.54 49.78 39.57
N GLY A 386 -34.47 50.41 39.09
CA GLY A 386 -34.33 51.86 39.15
C GLY A 386 -32.90 52.34 38.96
N PHE A 387 -32.61 52.82 37.75
CA PHE A 387 -31.66 53.90 37.45
C PHE A 387 -30.18 53.74 37.88
N LEU A 388 -29.34 53.46 36.87
CA LEU A 388 -28.02 54.04 36.55
C LEU A 388 -26.98 52.99 36.13
N ARG A 389 -26.53 53.13 34.87
CA ARG A 389 -25.37 52.45 34.29
C ARG A 389 -24.12 52.84 35.09
N THR A 390 -23.42 51.86 35.65
CA THR A 390 -22.03 52.01 36.08
C THR A 390 -21.27 50.76 35.65
N HIS A 391 -20.30 50.93 34.75
CA HIS A 391 -19.44 49.85 34.28
C HIS A 391 -18.44 49.48 35.39
N TYR A 392 -18.51 48.25 35.90
CA TYR A 392 -17.48 47.67 36.76
C TYR A 392 -16.56 46.81 35.89
N TYR A 393 -15.24 47.06 35.93
CA TYR A 393 -14.23 46.16 35.38
C TYR A 393 -13.77 45.19 36.49
N LEU A 394 -13.89 43.89 36.23
CA LEU A 394 -13.39 42.81 37.10
C LEU A 394 -11.92 42.54 36.78
N CYS A 395 -11.02 42.82 37.72
CA CYS A 395 -9.64 42.32 37.69
C CYS A 395 -9.55 41.02 38.51
N PHE A 396 -9.20 39.92 37.85
CA PHE A 396 -8.85 38.67 38.54
C PHE A 396 -7.36 38.68 38.87
N VAL A 397 -7.01 38.49 40.14
CA VAL A 397 -5.63 38.24 40.58
C VAL A 397 -5.60 36.85 41.21
N PHE A 398 -4.90 35.92 40.57
CA PHE A 398 -4.59 34.62 41.15
C PHE A 398 -3.29 34.74 41.96
N ILE A 399 -3.34 34.40 43.24
CA ILE A 399 -2.16 34.23 44.08
C ILE A 399 -2.00 32.73 44.31
N CYS A 400 -1.06 32.08 43.62
CA CYS A 400 -0.58 30.75 43.99
C CYS A 400 0.41 30.90 45.14
N HIS A 401 0.22 30.10 46.20
CA HIS A 401 1.03 30.16 47.41
C HIS A 401 2.17 29.16 47.42
#